data_AF-A0A0A2FDA9-F1
#
_entry.id   AF-A0A0A2FDA9-F1
#
_cell.length_a   1.000
_cell.length_b   1.000
_cell.length_c   1.000
_cell.angle_alpha   90.00
_cell.angle_beta   90.00
_cell.angle_gamma   90.00
#
_symmetry.space_group_name_H-M   'P 1'
#
loop_
_entity.id
_entity.type
_entity.pdbx_description
1 polymer ?
#
loop_
_entity_poly.entity_id
_entity_poly.type
_entity_poly.pdbx_seq_one_letter_code
_entity_poly.pdbx_strand_id
1 'polypeptide(L)' 'MTIDILAEIKSISAQKREKNILPDHVLSSELFSKIIDEAKKELNALCQEKKVAYGKTINEVWFRTNET' A
#
# COMPACT_ATOMS: atom_id res chain seq x y z
N MET A 1 5.11 -6.96 -7.22
CA MET A 1 6.03 -6.00 -6.60
C MET A 1 6.50 -6.54 -5.25
N THR A 2 7.77 -6.39 -4.87
CA THR A 2 8.24 -6.75 -3.51
C THR A 2 8.41 -5.46 -2.72
N ILE A 3 7.65 -5.30 -1.64
CA ILE A 3 7.76 -4.14 -0.75
C ILE A 3 8.96 -4.34 0.18
N ASP A 4 9.92 -3.41 0.15
CA ASP A 4 11.04 -3.39 1.09
C ASP A 4 10.63 -2.70 2.39
N ILE A 5 10.16 -3.50 3.35
CA ILE A 5 9.69 -3.01 4.65
C ILE A 5 10.79 -2.25 5.41
N LEU A 6 12.05 -2.66 5.29
CA LEU A 6 13.15 -2.02 6.00
C LEU A 6 13.44 -0.63 5.43
N ALA A 7 13.41 -0.49 4.11
CA ALA A 7 13.53 0.81 3.44
C ALA A 7 12.41 1.77 3.88
N GLU A 8 11.17 1.29 4.00
CA GLU A 8 10.04 2.15 4.37
C GLU A 8 10.04 2.58 5.83
N ILE A 9 10.45 1.72 6.75
CA ILE A 9 10.66 2.11 8.15
C ILE A 9 11.72 3.22 8.23
N LYS A 10 12.84 3.07 7.49
CA LYS A 10 13.90 4.09 7.46
C LYS A 10 13.40 5.40 6.88
N SER A 11 12.63 5.36 5.79
CA SER A 11 12.05 6.54 5.14
C SER A 11 11.10 7.30 6.07
N ILE A 12 10.15 6.61 6.72
CA ILE A 12 9.17 7.24 7.62
C ILE A 12 9.88 7.85 8.84
N SER A 13 10.83 7.12 9.43
CA SER A 13 11.61 7.62 10.57
C SER A 13 12.45 8.84 10.19
N ALA A 14 13.06 8.87 9.00
CA ALA A 14 13.80 10.02 8.50
C ALA A 14 12.89 11.25 8.31
N GLN A 15 11.69 11.08 7.74
CA GLN A 15 10.73 12.18 7.59
C GLN A 15 10.27 12.75 8.94
N LYS A 16 10.12 11.91 9.98
CA LYS A 16 9.80 12.39 11.33
C LYS A 16 10.95 13.22 11.92
N ARG A 17 12.20 12.77 11.74
CA ARG A 17 13.39 13.53 12.16
C ARG A 17 13.49 14.88 11.45
N GLU A 18 13.30 14.90 10.14
CA GLU A 18 13.30 16.15 9.35
C GLU A 18 12.23 17.15 9.81
N LYS A 19 11.08 16.64 10.27
CA LYS A 19 9.96 17.44 10.78
C LYS A 19 10.05 17.73 12.28
N ASN A 20 11.13 17.32 12.97
CA ASN A 20 11.29 17.42 14.42
C ASN A 20 10.13 16.77 15.22
N ILE A 21 9.54 15.69 14.68
CA ILE A 21 8.47 14.93 15.35
C ILE A 21 9.11 13.83 16.19
N LEU A 22 8.87 13.87 17.50
CA LEU A 22 9.33 12.86 18.45
C LEU A 22 8.13 12.13 19.10
N PRO A 23 8.25 10.82 19.39
CA PRO A 23 9.37 9.96 19.03
C PRO A 23 9.40 9.60 17.52
N ASP A 24 10.59 9.33 16.99
CA ASP A 24 10.82 9.07 15.56
C ASP A 24 10.67 7.59 15.16
N HIS A 25 10.16 6.76 16.08
CA HIS A 25 9.79 5.39 15.76
C HIS A 25 8.55 5.36 14.85
N VAL A 26 8.45 4.31 14.05
CA VAL A 26 7.37 4.12 13.08
C VAL A 26 6.25 3.31 13.73
N LEU A 27 5.03 3.83 13.67
CA LEU A 27 3.83 3.12 14.10
C LEU A 27 3.39 2.15 13.01
N SER A 28 2.79 1.03 13.40
CA SER A 28 2.26 0.04 12.45
C SER A 28 1.24 0.65 11.48
N SER A 29 0.41 1.59 11.96
CA SER A 29 -0.54 2.33 11.13
C SER A 29 0.13 3.18 10.04
N GLU A 30 1.27 3.80 10.33
CA GLU A 30 2.02 4.63 9.37
C GLU A 30 2.65 3.76 8.28
N LEU A 31 3.24 2.63 8.69
CA LEU A 31 3.80 1.66 7.77
C LEU A 31 2.72 1.05 6.87
N PHE A 32 1.63 0.56 7.46
CA PHE A 32 0.57 -0.09 6.70
C PHE A 32 -0.20 0.88 5.81
N SER A 33 -0.41 2.14 6.22
CA SER A 33 -1.04 3.12 5.34
C SER A 33 -0.27 3.28 4.03
N LYS A 34 1.06 3.41 4.12
CA LYS A 34 1.90 3.58 2.93
C LYS A 34 1.90 2.33 2.04
N ILE A 35 2.04 1.15 2.65
CA ILE A 35 1.98 -0.14 1.97
C ILE A 35 0.64 -0.34 1.26
N ILE A 36 -0.47 -0.01 1.94
CA ILE A 36 -1.82 -0.12 1.39
C ILE A 36 -1.99 0.84 0.20
N ASP A 37 -1.45 2.05 0.26
CA ASP A 37 -1.54 3.02 -0.82
C ASP A 37 -0.77 2.57 -2.07
N GLU A 38 0.40 1.96 -1.90
CA GLU A 38 1.16 1.36 -3.00
C GLU A 38 0.44 0.15 -3.61
N ALA A 39 -0.05 -0.77 -2.77
CA ALA A 39 -0.82 -1.91 -3.22
C ALA A 39 -2.10 -1.49 -3.97
N LYS A 40 -2.78 -0.43 -3.51
CA LYS A 40 -3.95 0.15 -4.20
C LYS A 40 -3.58 0.71 -5.58
N LYS A 41 -2.43 1.39 -5.71
CA LYS A 41 -1.97 1.92 -7.00
C LYS A 41 -1.69 0.79 -7.99
N GLU A 42 -0.99 -0.26 -7.56
CA GLU A 42 -0.72 -1.44 -8.39
C GLU A 42 -2.03 -2.13 -8.81
N LEU A 43 -2.95 -2.35 -7.87
CA LEU A 43 -4.25 -2.95 -8.13
C LEU A 43 -5.08 -2.13 -9.13
N ASN A 44 -5.08 -0.81 -9.00
CA ASN A 44 -5.76 0.08 -9.94
C ASN A 44 -5.17 -0.01 -11.35
N ALA A 45 -3.84 -0.08 -11.48
CA ALA A 45 -3.18 -0.26 -12.77
C ALA A 45 -3.56 -1.61 -13.40
N LEU A 46 -3.56 -2.70 -12.63
CA LEU A 46 -3.98 -4.02 -13.10
C LEU A 46 -5.45 -4.06 -13.56
N CYS A 47 -6.33 -3.32 -12.89
CA CYS A 47 -7.72 -3.16 -13.31
C CYS A 47 -7.84 -2.35 -14.61
N GLN A 48 -7.07 -1.26 -14.75
CA GLN A 48 -7.03 -0.45 -15.98
C GLN A 48 -6.50 -1.25 -17.18
N GLU A 49 -5.49 -2.09 -16.96
CA GLU A 49 -4.91 -3.00 -17.95
C GLU A 49 -5.81 -4.22 -18.24
N LYS A 50 -6.98 -4.32 -17.61
CA LYS A 50 -7.93 -5.44 -17.72
C LYS A 50 -7.32 -6.81 -17.36
N LYS A 51 -6.21 -6.83 -16.62
CA LYS A 51 -5.60 -8.06 -16.09
C LYS A 51 -6.33 -8.58 -14.84
N VAL A 52 -6.96 -7.67 -14.11
CA VAL A 52 -7.79 -7.97 -12.94
C VAL A 52 -9.18 -7.37 -13.13
N ALA A 53 -10.21 -8.16 -12.90
CA ALA A 53 -11.58 -7.70 -12.73
C ALA A 53 -11.89 -7.57 -11.24
N TYR A 54 -12.80 -6.67 -10.90
CA TYR A 54 -13.30 -6.54 -9.54
C TYR A 54 -14.80 -6.25 -9.54
N GLY A 55 -15.44 -6.52 -8.42
CA GLY A 55 -16.82 -6.16 -8.17
C GLY A 55 -17.10 -6.04 -6.68
N LYS A 56 -18.28 -5.57 -6.33
CA LYS A 56 -18.69 -5.36 -4.94
C LYS A 56 -19.94 -6.17 -4.64
N THR A 57 -19.87 -6.92 -3.55
CA THR A 57 -21.03 -7.57 -2.91
C THR A 57 -21.54 -6.68 -1.77
N ILE A 58 -22.61 -7.13 -1.10
CA ILE A 58 -23.13 -6.44 0.10
C ILE A 58 -22.07 -6.39 1.21
N ASN A 59 -21.25 -7.43 1.34
CA ASN A 59 -20.32 -7.58 2.46
C ASN A 59 -18.90 -7.13 2.09
N GLU A 60 -18.49 -7.26 0.83
CA GLU A 60 -17.08 -7.17 0.47
C GLU A 60 -16.83 -6.88 -1.02
N VAL A 61 -15.61 -6.46 -1.35
CA VAL A 61 -15.11 -6.33 -2.73
C VAL A 61 -14.38 -7.62 -3.10
N TRP A 62 -14.71 -8.18 -4.26
CA TRP A 62 -14.02 -9.34 -4.81
C TRP A 62 -13.12 -8.94 -5.97
N PHE A 63 -12.06 -9.72 -6.19
CA PHE A 63 -11.12 -9.57 -7.30
C PHE A 63 -10.97 -10.90 -8.02
N ARG A 64 -10.78 -10.87 -9.33
CA ARG A 64 -10.54 -12.05 -10.17
C ARG A 64 -9.47 -11.72 -11.21
N THR A 65 -8.52 -12.62 -11.41
CA THR A 65 -7.58 -12.53 -12.53
C THR A 65 -8.31 -12.83 -13.83
N ASN A 66 -8.11 -11.98 -14.84
CA ASN A 66 -8.52 -12.27 -16.20
C ASN A 66 -7.37 -13.07 -16.83
N GLU A 67 -7.43 -14.38 -16.69
CA GLU A 67 -6.52 -15.28 -17.42
C GLU A 67 -6.85 -15.15 -18.92
N THR A 68 -5.85 -14.77 -19.71
CA THR A 68 -5.89 -14.84 -21.19
C THR A 68 -5.36 -16.18 -21.64
#